data_AF-A0A7V6GDB3-F1
#
_entry.id   AF-A0A7V6GDB3-F1
#
_cell.length_a   1.000
_cell.length_b   1.000
_cell.length_c   1.000
_cell.angle_alpha   90.00
_cell.angle_beta   90.00
_cell.angle_gamma   90.00
#
_symmetry.space_group_name_H-M   'P 1'
#
loop_
_entity.id
_entity.type
_entity.pdbx_description
1 polymer ?
#
loop_
_entity_poly.entity_id
_entity_poly.type
_entity_poly.pdbx_seq_one_letter_code
_entity_poly.pdbx_strand_id
1 'polypeptide(L)'
;MGQKHLKKKRSKGFIKIWCLVLFLALSIIGVGYGAYWDECKIMGTVFAGNIDPVFVEDIKVDADGEGQVTAFLDKKNIMQISIKNAHVGDVYHIQYKVANEGIIPVKVKTITSDSDSEIHLKLKNPEGIIEGYGDRESGAITIEVGEVEPDSTYQCMVSFVISQWNAID
;
A
#
# COMPACT_ATOMS: atom_id res chain seq x y z
N MET A 1 -32.94 -82.44 47.57
CA MET A 1 -32.86 -81.93 46.18
C MET A 1 -31.89 -80.75 46.17
N GLY A 2 -30.60 -80.97 45.89
CA GLY A 2 -29.54 -79.96 46.07
C GLY A 2 -29.07 -79.39 44.73
N GLN A 3 -29.22 -78.08 44.53
CA GLN A 3 -28.71 -77.37 43.35
C GLN A 3 -27.19 -77.26 43.39
N LYS A 4 -26.53 -77.74 42.33
CA LYS A 4 -25.09 -77.53 42.10
C LYS A 4 -24.88 -76.19 41.40
N HIS A 5 -24.29 -75.22 42.09
CA HIS A 5 -23.77 -73.99 41.46
C HIS A 5 -22.50 -74.29 40.65
N LEU A 6 -22.59 -74.22 39.32
CA LEU A 6 -21.43 -74.26 38.44
C LEU A 6 -20.69 -72.91 38.51
N LYS A 7 -19.55 -72.87 39.23
CA LYS A 7 -18.60 -71.76 39.18
C LYS A 7 -17.95 -71.71 37.78
N LYS A 8 -18.39 -70.77 36.95
CA LYS A 8 -17.81 -70.50 35.62
C LYS A 8 -16.42 -69.86 35.79
N LYS A 9 -15.38 -70.67 35.67
CA LYS A 9 -13.96 -70.26 35.70
C LYS A 9 -13.69 -69.36 34.48
N ARG A 10 -13.92 -68.05 34.59
CA ARG A 10 -13.62 -67.10 33.51
C ARG A 10 -12.13 -67.13 33.24
N SER A 11 -11.81 -67.57 32.02
CA SER A 11 -10.46 -67.84 31.52
C SER A 11 -9.56 -66.62 31.66
N LYS A 12 -8.40 -66.80 32.30
CA LYS A 12 -7.32 -65.80 32.39
C LYS A 12 -6.85 -65.30 31.00
N GLY A 13 -7.21 -66.00 29.92
CA GLY A 13 -6.95 -65.57 28.54
C GLY A 13 -7.81 -64.37 28.10
N PHE A 14 -9.05 -64.26 28.57
CA PHE A 14 -9.92 -63.12 28.22
C PHE A 14 -9.37 -61.79 28.75
N ILE A 15 -8.85 -61.78 29.99
CA ILE A 15 -8.25 -60.58 30.60
C ILE A 15 -7.02 -60.13 29.81
N LYS A 16 -6.17 -61.07 29.36
CA LYS A 16 -4.98 -60.75 28.55
C LYS A 16 -5.36 -60.12 27.20
N ILE A 17 -6.42 -60.61 26.56
CA ILE A 17 -6.93 -60.05 25.30
C ILE A 17 -7.44 -58.62 25.52
N TRP A 18 -8.21 -58.38 26.60
CA TRP A 18 -8.71 -57.04 26.92
C TRP A 18 -7.59 -56.04 27.25
N CYS A 19 -6.54 -56.46 27.97
CA CYS A 19 -5.38 -55.62 28.21
C CYS A 19 -4.68 -55.24 26.89
N LEU A 20 -4.54 -56.19 25.97
CA LEU A 20 -3.86 -55.96 24.69
C LEU A 20 -4.66 -54.99 23.79
N VAL A 21 -6.00 -55.14 23.77
CA VAL A 21 -6.91 -54.21 23.07
C VAL A 21 -6.84 -52.79 23.67
N LEU A 22 -6.78 -52.68 25.01
CA LEU A 22 -6.64 -51.39 25.68
C LEU A 22 -5.32 -50.68 25.32
N PHE A 23 -4.21 -51.43 25.31
CA PHE A 23 -2.92 -50.90 24.90
C PHE A 23 -2.93 -50.41 23.44
N LEU A 24 -3.57 -51.17 22.54
CA LEU A 24 -3.71 -50.77 21.14
C LEU A 24 -4.52 -49.47 21.02
N ALA A 25 -5.62 -49.35 21.76
CA ALA A 25 -6.47 -48.15 21.75
C ALA A 25 -5.72 -46.91 22.29
N LEU A 26 -4.96 -47.06 23.38
CA LEU A 26 -4.15 -45.98 23.95
C LEU A 26 -3.05 -45.51 23.00
N SER A 27 -2.40 -46.42 22.27
CA SER A 27 -1.39 -46.07 21.27
C SER A 27 -1.98 -45.26 20.11
N ILE A 28 -3.21 -45.57 19.67
CA ILE A 28 -3.89 -44.84 18.59
C ILE A 28 -4.27 -43.42 19.05
N ILE A 29 -4.75 -43.27 20.29
CA ILE A 29 -5.11 -41.97 20.86
C ILE A 29 -3.86 -41.06 20.98
N GLY A 30 -2.71 -41.61 21.38
CA GLY A 30 -1.47 -40.85 21.51
C GLY A 30 -0.93 -40.29 20.19
N VAL A 31 -0.95 -41.10 19.12
CA VAL A 31 -0.52 -40.65 17.78
C VAL A 31 -1.50 -39.63 17.19
N GLY A 32 -2.81 -39.82 17.40
CA GLY A 32 -3.83 -38.88 16.96
C GLY A 32 -3.72 -37.50 17.65
N TYR A 33 -3.40 -37.48 18.95
CA TYR A 33 -3.22 -36.22 19.67
C TYR A 33 -1.96 -35.47 19.20
N GLY A 34 -0.85 -36.18 18.94
CA GLY A 34 0.38 -35.57 18.40
C GLY A 34 0.18 -34.94 17.01
N ALA A 35 -0.49 -35.65 16.10
CA ALA A 35 -0.74 -35.17 14.74
C ALA A 35 -1.72 -33.99 14.67
N TYR A 36 -2.56 -33.79 15.68
CA TYR A 36 -3.50 -32.67 15.72
C TYR A 36 -2.83 -31.32 16.08
N TRP A 37 -1.65 -31.35 16.70
CA TRP A 37 -0.93 -30.12 17.09
C TRP A 37 0.01 -29.56 15.99
N ASP A 38 0.32 -30.33 14.95
CA ASP A 38 1.24 -29.90 13.88
C ASP A 38 0.61 -28.90 12.89
N GLU A 39 -0.70 -28.66 12.93
CA GLU A 39 -1.38 -27.66 12.09
C GLU A 39 -1.84 -26.42 12.88
N CYS A 40 -1.02 -25.93 13.80
CA CYS A 40 -1.19 -24.58 14.33
C CYS A 40 -0.88 -23.54 13.24
N LYS A 41 -1.83 -23.32 12.32
CA LYS A 41 -1.81 -22.18 11.41
C LYS A 41 -2.04 -20.94 12.25
N ILE A 42 -0.98 -20.17 12.48
CA ILE A 42 -1.09 -18.81 13.01
C ILE A 42 -1.87 -18.00 11.96
N MET A 43 -3.19 -17.94 12.12
CA MET A 43 -4.04 -17.03 11.38
C MET A 43 -3.97 -15.65 12.05
N GLY A 44 -2.91 -14.92 11.72
CA GLY A 44 -2.83 -13.50 12.03
C GLY A 44 -3.50 -12.69 10.93
N THR A 45 -4.49 -11.87 11.27
CA THR A 45 -4.91 -10.77 10.40
C THR A 45 -3.91 -9.64 10.61
N VAL A 46 -2.99 -9.45 9.65
CA VAL A 46 -2.07 -8.31 9.71
C VAL A 46 -2.85 -7.06 9.32
N PHE A 47 -3.03 -6.14 10.28
CA PHE A 47 -3.55 -4.81 9.97
C PHE A 47 -2.42 -4.01 9.32
N ALA A 48 -2.37 -4.02 7.99
CA ALA A 48 -1.27 -3.42 7.26
C ALA A 48 -1.33 -1.88 7.20
N GLY A 49 -2.39 -1.24 7.70
CA GLY A 49 -2.64 0.19 7.52
C GLY A 49 -2.97 0.57 6.06
N ASN A 50 -3.31 1.83 5.81
CA ASN A 50 -3.58 2.37 4.47
C ASN A 50 -2.60 3.49 4.13
N ILE A 51 -2.32 3.61 2.83
CA ILE A 51 -1.55 4.69 2.20
C ILE A 51 -2.53 5.42 1.28
N ASP A 52 -2.71 6.72 1.46
CA ASP A 52 -3.59 7.53 0.59
C ASP A 52 -3.02 8.94 0.36
N PRO A 53 -1.94 9.08 -0.43
CA PRO A 53 -1.38 10.39 -0.77
C PRO A 53 -2.23 11.06 -1.83
N VAL A 54 -2.53 12.34 -1.62
CA VAL A 54 -3.42 13.16 -2.44
C VAL A 54 -2.84 14.57 -2.59
N PHE A 55 -3.04 15.20 -3.75
CA PHE A 55 -2.78 16.62 -3.91
C PHE A 55 -3.80 17.44 -3.11
N VAL A 56 -3.32 18.51 -2.49
CA VAL A 56 -4.17 19.49 -1.80
C VAL A 56 -4.55 20.60 -2.77
N GLU A 57 -5.78 21.09 -2.69
CA GLU A 57 -6.33 22.19 -3.54
C GLU A 57 -5.64 23.57 -3.33
N ASP A 58 -4.53 23.64 -2.60
CA ASP A 58 -3.71 24.85 -2.37
C ASP A 58 -2.57 24.92 -3.39
N ILE A 59 -2.93 25.03 -4.67
CA ILE A 59 -1.97 25.20 -5.77
C ILE A 59 -1.74 26.68 -6.00
N LYS A 60 -0.48 27.10 -5.95
CA LYS A 60 -0.08 28.48 -6.26
C LYS A 60 0.69 28.51 -7.56
N VAL A 61 0.27 29.38 -8.46
CA VAL A 61 0.87 29.56 -9.77
C VAL A 61 1.43 30.96 -9.86
N ASP A 62 2.71 31.05 -10.13
CA ASP A 62 3.43 32.28 -10.43
C ASP A 62 3.91 32.22 -11.87
N ALA A 63 3.63 33.27 -12.63
CA ALA A 63 3.85 33.32 -14.05
C ALA A 63 4.78 34.47 -14.38
N ASP A 64 5.93 34.13 -14.96
CA ASP A 64 6.91 35.06 -15.51
C ASP A 64 6.93 34.88 -17.03
N GLY A 65 5.95 35.49 -17.69
CA GLY A 65 5.73 35.30 -19.12
C GLY A 65 4.44 35.92 -19.63
N GLU A 66 4.25 35.87 -20.95
CA GLU A 66 3.04 36.38 -21.61
C GLU A 66 1.93 35.32 -21.72
N GLY A 67 2.30 34.04 -21.74
CA GLY A 67 1.35 32.95 -21.78
C GLY A 67 0.56 32.77 -20.48
N GLN A 68 -0.55 32.06 -20.59
CA GLN A 68 -1.44 31.77 -19.47
C GLN A 68 -1.27 30.32 -19.04
N VAL A 69 -0.76 30.14 -17.83
CA VAL A 69 -0.65 28.82 -17.18
C VAL A 69 -1.84 28.59 -16.25
N THR A 70 -2.40 27.38 -16.33
CA THR A 70 -3.44 26.91 -15.43
C THR A 70 -3.06 25.53 -14.92
N ALA A 71 -3.19 25.32 -13.61
CA ALA A 71 -2.98 24.04 -12.96
C ALA A 71 -4.24 23.68 -12.17
N PHE A 72 -4.80 22.50 -12.43
CA PHE A 72 -5.97 22.02 -11.73
C PHE A 72 -5.84 20.52 -11.42
N LEU A 73 -6.60 20.07 -10.43
CA LEU A 73 -6.64 18.66 -10.05
C LEU A 73 -7.71 17.96 -10.88
N ASP A 74 -7.29 17.06 -11.76
CA ASP A 74 -8.22 16.18 -12.49
C ASP A 74 -8.75 15.09 -11.55
N LYS A 75 -7.84 14.53 -10.74
CA LYS A 75 -8.13 13.53 -9.69
C LYS A 75 -7.33 13.87 -8.45
N LYS A 76 -7.65 13.20 -7.33
CA LYS A 76 -6.87 13.31 -6.08
C LYS A 76 -5.36 13.18 -6.30
N ASN A 77 -4.91 12.38 -7.28
CA ASN A 77 -3.50 12.01 -7.46
C ASN A 77 -2.92 12.47 -8.82
N ILE A 78 -3.69 13.23 -9.60
CA ILE A 78 -3.28 13.71 -10.92
C ILE A 78 -3.58 15.19 -11.02
N MET A 79 -2.52 15.97 -11.25
CA MET A 79 -2.59 17.39 -11.57
C MET A 79 -2.40 17.55 -13.08
N GLN A 80 -3.32 18.27 -13.71
CA GLN A 80 -3.22 18.65 -15.11
C GLN A 80 -2.80 20.12 -15.19
N ILE A 81 -1.80 20.39 -16.02
CA ILE A 81 -1.28 21.72 -16.29
C ILE A 81 -1.53 22.01 -17.76
N SER A 82 -2.07 23.19 -18.05
CA SER A 82 -2.27 23.68 -19.41
C SER A 82 -1.70 25.08 -19.56
N ILE A 83 -0.91 25.27 -20.62
CA ILE A 83 -0.29 26.54 -20.98
C ILE A 83 -0.89 26.97 -22.31
N LYS A 84 -1.53 28.13 -22.32
CA LYS A 84 -2.11 28.73 -23.52
C LYS A 84 -1.27 29.92 -23.95
N ASN A 85 -1.11 30.09 -25.26
CA ASN A 85 -0.36 31.21 -25.83
C ASN A 85 1.07 31.27 -25.26
N ALA A 86 1.75 30.12 -25.22
CA ALA A 86 3.09 30.01 -24.66
C ALA A 86 4.09 30.78 -25.55
N HIS A 87 5.00 31.52 -24.93
CA HIS A 87 6.09 32.20 -25.63
C HIS A 87 7.43 31.60 -25.26
N VAL A 88 8.35 31.61 -26.23
CA VAL A 88 9.72 31.14 -26.02
C VAL A 88 10.37 31.94 -24.89
N GLY A 89 10.86 31.24 -23.87
CA GLY A 89 11.49 31.84 -22.70
C GLY A 89 10.55 32.17 -21.55
N ASP A 90 9.23 31.95 -21.69
CA ASP A 90 8.31 32.02 -20.56
C ASP A 90 8.73 31.02 -19.47
N VAL A 91 8.62 31.44 -18.21
CA VAL A 91 8.89 30.60 -17.04
C VAL A 91 7.70 30.62 -16.09
N TYR A 92 7.26 29.43 -15.69
CA TYR A 92 6.15 29.28 -14.74
C TYR A 92 6.60 28.50 -13.52
N HIS A 93 6.22 28.98 -12.34
CA HIS A 93 6.48 28.33 -11.06
C HIS A 93 5.17 27.92 -10.39
N ILE A 94 5.01 26.62 -10.18
CA ILE A 94 3.83 26.05 -9.54
C ILE A 94 4.25 25.43 -8.22
N GLN A 95 3.70 25.93 -7.12
CA GLN A 95 3.84 25.32 -5.80
C GLN A 95 2.61 24.47 -5.49
N TYR A 96 2.83 23.27 -5.00
CA TYR A 96 1.77 22.33 -4.63
C TYR A 96 2.06 21.68 -3.28
N LYS A 97 1.03 21.10 -2.69
CA LYS A 97 1.15 20.30 -1.48
C LYS A 97 0.58 18.90 -1.71
N VAL A 98 1.22 17.92 -1.09
CA VAL A 98 0.73 16.54 -1.03
C VAL A 98 0.40 16.24 0.43
N ALA A 99 -0.80 15.73 0.67
CA ALA A 99 -1.21 15.22 1.97
C ALA A 99 -1.25 13.69 1.93
N ASN A 100 -0.96 13.03 3.04
CA ASN A 100 -1.21 11.59 3.18
C ASN A 100 -2.41 11.34 4.10
N GLU A 101 -3.58 11.08 3.51
CA GLU A 101 -4.81 10.75 4.23
C GLU A 101 -4.78 9.32 4.81
N GLY A 102 -3.75 8.53 4.46
CA GLY A 102 -3.47 7.23 5.05
C GLY A 102 -2.88 7.32 6.46
N ILE A 103 -2.64 6.16 7.09
CA ILE A 103 -2.02 6.09 8.42
C ILE A 103 -0.55 5.69 8.38
N ILE A 104 -0.07 5.21 7.23
CA ILE A 104 1.31 4.76 7.07
C ILE A 104 2.15 5.90 6.50
N PRO A 105 3.32 6.21 7.07
CA PRO A 105 4.25 7.20 6.53
C PRO A 105 4.76 6.83 5.14
N VAL A 106 4.92 7.84 4.28
CA VAL A 106 5.32 7.65 2.89
C VAL A 106 6.37 8.65 2.44
N LYS A 107 7.18 8.22 1.47
CA LYS A 107 7.97 9.12 0.66
C LYS A 107 7.34 9.26 -0.72
N VAL A 108 7.14 10.50 -1.14
CA VAL A 108 6.49 10.85 -2.40
C VAL A 108 7.53 11.38 -3.37
N LYS A 109 7.51 10.86 -4.60
CA LYS A 109 8.30 11.37 -5.72
C LYS A 109 7.36 11.76 -6.84
N THR A 110 7.40 13.03 -7.23
CA THR A 110 6.60 13.57 -8.32
C THR A 110 7.21 13.15 -9.66
N ILE A 111 6.34 12.79 -10.60
CA ILE A 111 6.69 12.37 -11.95
C ILE A 111 5.78 13.04 -12.97
N THR A 112 6.26 13.18 -14.19
CA THR A 112 5.46 13.58 -15.35
C THR A 112 5.24 12.37 -16.24
N SER A 113 4.05 12.24 -16.81
CA SER A 113 3.67 11.08 -17.64
C SER A 113 3.41 11.43 -19.09
N ASP A 114 3.12 12.71 -19.36
CA ASP A 114 2.80 13.22 -20.68
C ASP A 114 3.18 14.70 -20.68
N SER A 115 4.26 15.06 -21.37
CA SER A 115 4.69 16.44 -21.49
C SER A 115 5.14 16.69 -22.92
N ASP A 116 4.59 17.72 -23.54
CA ASP A 116 5.03 18.19 -24.84
C ASP A 116 6.53 18.49 -24.81
N SER A 117 7.26 18.09 -25.87
CA SER A 117 8.72 18.17 -25.95
C SER A 117 9.27 19.59 -25.90
N GLU A 118 8.42 20.54 -26.28
CA GLU A 118 8.61 21.97 -26.33
C GLU A 118 8.60 22.60 -24.93
N ILE A 119 8.14 21.86 -23.93
CA ILE A 119 8.09 22.30 -22.54
C ILE A 119 9.08 21.48 -21.71
N HIS A 120 9.98 22.20 -21.02
CA HIS A 120 10.93 21.59 -20.11
C HIS A 120 10.45 21.71 -18.66
N LEU A 121 10.22 20.56 -18.02
CA LEU A 121 9.76 20.51 -16.63
C LEU A 121 10.91 20.15 -15.68
N LYS A 122 11.04 20.93 -14.60
CA LYS A 122 11.89 20.65 -13.46
C LYS A 122 11.01 20.43 -12.23
N LEU A 123 11.03 19.20 -11.73
CA LEU A 123 10.24 18.79 -10.58
C LEU A 123 11.08 18.85 -9.30
N LYS A 124 10.60 19.62 -8.33
CA LYS A 124 11.07 19.55 -6.93
C LYS A 124 10.06 18.70 -6.14
N ASN A 125 10.51 17.54 -5.69
CA ASN A 125 9.71 16.65 -4.85
C ASN A 125 9.45 17.29 -3.47
N PRO A 126 8.37 16.88 -2.79
CA PRO A 126 8.22 17.16 -1.37
C PRO A 126 9.44 16.66 -0.59
N GLU A 127 9.97 17.49 0.30
CA GLU A 127 11.13 17.13 1.12
C GLU A 127 10.68 16.25 2.30
N GLY A 128 11.48 15.25 2.67
CA GLY A 128 11.21 14.43 3.85
C GLY A 128 10.25 13.25 3.63
N ILE A 129 9.62 12.85 4.74
CA ILE A 129 8.63 11.78 4.85
C ILE A 129 7.32 12.47 5.19
N ILE A 130 6.26 12.11 4.46
CA ILE A 130 4.90 12.56 4.78
C ILE A 130 4.33 11.52 5.73
N GLU A 131 4.10 11.91 6.97
CA GLU A 131 3.53 11.02 7.98
C GLU A 131 2.10 10.62 7.60
N GLY A 132 1.48 9.74 8.38
CA GLY A 132 0.05 9.48 8.25
C GLY A 132 -0.81 10.62 8.80
N TYR A 133 -2.12 10.40 8.79
CA TYR A 133 -3.12 11.24 9.48
C TYR A 133 -3.28 12.66 8.91
N GLY A 134 -3.09 12.81 7.60
CA GLY A 134 -3.30 14.06 6.90
C GLY A 134 -2.11 15.02 6.97
N ASP A 135 -0.94 14.54 7.38
CA ASP A 135 0.31 15.28 7.30
C ASP A 135 0.61 15.72 5.85
N ARG A 136 1.34 16.83 5.70
CA ARG A 136 1.46 17.54 4.43
C ARG A 136 2.87 18.01 4.18
N GLU A 137 3.32 17.82 2.94
CA GLU A 137 4.58 18.38 2.47
C GLU A 137 4.45 19.12 1.15
N SER A 138 5.35 20.10 0.95
CA SER A 138 5.30 21.01 -0.18
C SER A 138 6.30 20.61 -1.27
N GLY A 139 5.85 20.57 -2.51
CA GLY A 139 6.69 20.41 -3.69
C GLY A 139 6.58 21.62 -4.63
N ALA A 140 7.41 21.64 -5.66
CA ALA A 140 7.37 22.68 -6.68
C ALA A 140 7.61 22.12 -8.09
N ILE A 141 7.11 22.82 -9.09
CA ILE A 141 7.29 22.54 -10.51
C ILE A 141 7.75 23.84 -11.13
N THR A 142 8.87 23.80 -11.85
CA THR A 142 9.29 24.89 -12.73
C THR A 142 9.12 24.42 -14.16
N ILE A 143 8.46 25.26 -14.96
CA ILE A 143 8.22 25.00 -16.37
C ILE A 143 8.95 26.07 -17.17
N GLU A 144 9.81 25.64 -18.08
CA GLU A 144 10.54 26.51 -19.01
C GLU A 144 10.04 26.21 -20.42
N VAL A 145 9.51 27.24 -21.10
CA VAL A 145 8.98 27.10 -22.47
C VAL A 145 10.12 27.24 -23.48
N GLY A 146 10.33 26.17 -24.25
CA GLY A 146 11.30 26.10 -25.35
C GLY A 146 10.74 26.69 -26.65
N GLU A 147 11.21 26.17 -27.79
CA GLU A 147 10.68 26.57 -29.09
C GLU A 147 9.25 26.05 -29.27
N VAL A 148 8.30 26.97 -29.45
CA VAL A 148 6.86 26.69 -29.52
C VAL A 148 6.21 27.31 -30.76
N GLU A 149 5.09 26.76 -31.19
CA GLU A 149 4.28 27.32 -32.26
C GLU A 149 3.44 28.50 -31.74
N PRO A 150 3.26 29.60 -32.51
CA PRO A 150 2.39 30.69 -32.12
C PRO A 150 0.94 30.23 -31.89
N ASP A 151 0.26 30.85 -30.92
CA ASP A 151 -1.15 30.57 -30.57
C ASP A 151 -1.48 29.11 -30.19
N SER A 152 -0.45 28.33 -29.86
CA SER A 152 -0.62 26.92 -29.47
C SER A 152 -0.99 26.76 -27.99
N THR A 153 -1.51 25.58 -27.67
CA THR A 153 -1.82 25.17 -26.29
C THR A 153 -1.10 23.86 -26.01
N TYR A 154 -0.38 23.84 -24.90
CA TYR A 154 0.37 22.69 -24.46
C TYR A 154 -0.19 22.17 -23.14
N GLN A 155 -0.02 20.88 -22.91
CA GLN A 155 -0.54 20.21 -21.72
C GLN A 155 0.49 19.27 -21.14
N CYS A 156 0.48 19.17 -19.81
CA CYS A 156 1.20 18.11 -19.15
C CYS A 156 0.45 17.56 -17.93
N MET A 157 0.70 16.29 -17.65
CA MET A 157 0.15 15.60 -16.50
C MET A 157 1.24 15.28 -15.49
N VAL A 158 0.98 15.66 -14.25
CA VAL A 158 1.86 15.44 -13.11
C VAL A 158 1.16 14.52 -12.13
N SER A 159 1.88 13.47 -11.74
CA SER A 159 1.43 12.49 -10.75
C SER A 159 2.58 12.19 -9.80
N PHE A 160 2.42 11.21 -8.92
CA PHE A 160 3.48 10.78 -8.02
C PHE A 160 3.60 9.27 -7.94
N VAL A 161 4.83 8.84 -7.66
CA VAL A 161 5.17 7.49 -7.23
C VAL A 161 5.38 7.53 -5.72
N ILE A 162 4.85 6.51 -5.06
CA ILE A 162 4.84 6.41 -3.60
C ILE A 162 5.71 5.23 -3.21
N SER A 163 6.54 5.42 -2.19
CA SER A 163 7.21 4.34 -1.48
C SER A 163 6.85 4.42 -0.01
N GLN A 164 6.40 3.30 0.57
CA GLN A 164 6.24 3.18 2.01
C GLN A 164 7.57 3.47 2.71
N TRP A 165 7.54 4.31 3.74
CA TRP A 165 8.70 4.50 4.60
C TRP A 165 8.64 3.48 5.73
N ASN A 166 9.58 2.53 5.74
CA ASN A 166 9.79 1.66 6.89
C ASN A 166 10.96 2.24 7.69
N ALA A 167 10.68 2.91 8.81
CA ALA A 167 11.67 3.11 9.85
C ALA A 167 11.97 1.73 10.46
N ILE A 168 13.03 1.07 9.98
CA ILE A 168 13.60 -0.06 10.71
C ILE A 168 14.43 0.57 11.83
N ASP A 169 13.84 0.66 13.03
CA ASP A 169 14.60 0.85 14.28
C ASP A 169 15.19 -0.48 14.74
#